data_AF-A0A174QRW6-F1
#
_entry.id   AF-A0A174QRW6-F1
#
_cell.length_a   1.000
_cell.length_b   1.000
_cell.length_c   1.000
_cell.angle_alpha   90.00
_cell.angle_beta   90.00
_cell.angle_gamma   90.00
#
_symmetry.space_group_name_H-M   'P 1'
#
loop_
_entity.id
_entity.type
_entity.pdbx_description
1 polymer ?
#
loop_
_entity_poly.entity_id
_entity_poly.type
_entity_poly.pdbx_seq_one_letter_code
_entity_poly.pdbx_strand_id
1 'polypeptide(L)'
;MQMMDCVEVIVEKESYAREGVHKGMQGWICYEQEVDGYWLVNFPQYGEKNDIAEIDIKEEDLKYLPNGMNVKRNEQIKAQFDALEKGKKAEDISDYMI
;
A
#
# COMPACT_ATOMS: atom_id res chain seq x y z
N MET A 1 -11.26 11.24 -8.80
CA MET A 1 -9.88 11.20 -9.34
C MET A 1 -9.97 10.82 -10.82
N GLN A 2 -8.86 10.64 -11.53
CA GLN A 2 -8.82 10.13 -12.92
C GLN A 2 -7.66 9.14 -13.11
N MET A 3 -7.69 8.37 -14.20
CA MET A 3 -6.60 7.45 -14.57
C MET A 3 -5.25 8.18 -14.57
N MET A 4 -4.20 7.52 -14.08
CA MET A 4 -2.84 8.04 -13.89
C MET A 4 -2.69 9.14 -12.82
N ASP A 5 -3.75 9.58 -12.16
CA ASP A 5 -3.59 10.41 -10.96
C ASP A 5 -2.77 9.65 -9.92
N CYS A 6 -1.75 10.31 -9.37
CA CYS A 6 -0.99 9.79 -8.26
C CYS A 6 -1.77 10.02 -6.96
N VAL A 7 -1.77 9.02 -6.09
CA VAL A 7 -2.53 9.02 -4.83
C VAL A 7 -1.70 8.47 -3.69
N GLU A 8 -2.05 8.83 -2.46
CA GLU A 8 -1.52 8.28 -1.22
C GLU A 8 -2.64 7.66 -0.39
N VAL A 9 -2.44 6.46 0.14
CA VAL A 9 -3.35 5.86 1.12
C VAL A 9 -3.17 6.56 2.46
N ILE A 10 -4.24 7.15 3.02
CA ILE A 10 -4.16 7.98 4.22
C ILE A 10 -4.61 7.27 5.52
N VAL A 11 -5.08 6.03 5.41
CA VAL A 11 -5.57 5.21 6.52
C VAL A 11 -4.94 3.82 6.51
N GLU A 12 -4.82 3.21 7.68
CA GLU A 12 -4.40 1.82 7.81
C GLU A 12 -5.66 0.95 7.94
N LYS A 13 -5.79 -0.10 7.11
CA LYS A 13 -6.89 -1.06 7.18
C LYS A 13 -6.37 -2.47 6.96
N GLU A 14 -6.89 -3.43 7.72
CA GLU A 14 -6.48 -4.83 7.63
C GLU A 14 -6.65 -5.41 6.21
N SER A 15 -7.73 -5.02 5.52
CA SER A 15 -7.99 -5.44 4.13
C SER A 15 -6.89 -5.00 3.16
N TYR A 16 -6.30 -3.83 3.36
CA TYR A 16 -5.22 -3.31 2.52
C TYR A 16 -3.87 -3.88 2.95
N ALA A 17 -3.65 -3.95 4.26
CA ALA A 17 -2.42 -4.50 4.86
C ALA A 17 -2.19 -5.96 4.47
N ARG A 18 -3.26 -6.75 4.29
CA ARG A 18 -3.18 -8.15 3.83
C ARG A 18 -2.55 -8.29 2.45
N GLU A 19 -2.75 -7.30 1.59
CA GLU A 19 -2.16 -7.21 0.25
C GLU A 19 -0.80 -6.47 0.27
N GLY A 20 -0.29 -6.12 1.46
CA GLY A 20 0.98 -5.40 1.65
C GLY A 20 0.87 -3.89 1.47
N VAL A 21 -0.33 -3.34 1.32
CA VAL A 21 -0.59 -1.90 1.18
C VAL A 21 -0.85 -1.28 2.54
N HIS A 22 0.00 -0.32 2.92
CA HIS A 22 -0.07 0.35 4.21
C HIS A 22 -0.26 1.86 4.06
N LYS A 23 -0.71 2.49 5.14
CA LYS A 23 -0.84 3.95 5.22
C LYS A 23 0.46 4.64 4.81
N GLY A 24 0.33 5.64 3.96
CA GLY A 24 1.42 6.43 3.40
C GLY A 24 2.02 5.86 2.11
N MET A 25 1.64 4.64 1.70
CA MET A 25 2.01 4.13 0.38
C MET A 25 1.31 4.93 -0.72
N GLN A 26 2.02 5.06 -1.84
CA GLN A 26 1.62 5.88 -2.97
C GLN A 26 1.50 5.02 -4.23
N GLY A 27 0.51 5.32 -5.05
CA GLY A 27 0.22 4.59 -6.27
C GLY A 27 -0.39 5.48 -7.35
N TRP A 28 -0.83 4.87 -8.43
CA TRP A 28 -1.60 5.54 -9.48
C TRP A 28 -2.91 4.81 -9.77
N ILE A 29 -3.90 5.56 -10.23
CA ILE A 29 -5.21 5.04 -10.63
C ILE A 29 -5.07 4.28 -11.97
N CYS A 30 -5.51 3.02 -12.02
CA CYS A 30 -5.33 2.14 -13.19
C CYS A 30 -6.40 2.32 -14.26
N TYR A 31 -7.62 2.68 -13.88
CA TYR A 31 -8.76 2.78 -14.80
C TYR A 31 -9.43 4.15 -14.77
N GLU A 32 -10.12 4.48 -15.85
CA GLU A 32 -10.82 5.77 -15.99
C GLU A 32 -12.05 5.88 -15.08
N GLN A 33 -12.63 4.75 -14.68
CA GLN A 33 -13.89 4.70 -13.96
C GLN A 33 -13.69 4.22 -12.52
N GLU A 34 -14.34 4.94 -11.61
CA GLU A 34 -14.61 4.53 -10.24
C GLU A 34 -15.84 3.62 -10.21
N VAL A 35 -15.82 2.65 -9.29
CA VAL A 35 -16.93 1.72 -9.07
C VAL A 35 -17.29 1.68 -7.58
N ASP A 36 -18.52 2.08 -7.23
CA ASP A 36 -19.09 2.07 -5.88
C ASP A 36 -18.25 2.78 -4.79
N GLY A 37 -17.61 3.88 -5.16
CA GLY A 37 -16.68 4.69 -4.36
C GLY A 37 -15.25 4.16 -4.34
N TYR A 38 -14.91 3.15 -5.14
CA TYR A 38 -13.58 2.53 -5.17
C TYR A 38 -12.82 2.84 -6.45
N TRP A 39 -11.51 3.02 -6.29
CA TRP A 39 -10.55 3.13 -7.37
C TRP A 39 -9.57 1.96 -7.33
N LEU A 40 -9.32 1.35 -8.49
CA LEU A 40 -8.21 0.41 -8.64
C LEU A 40 -6.90 1.19 -8.64
N VAL A 41 -6.03 0.90 -7.67
CA VAL A 41 -4.74 1.58 -7.49
C VAL A 41 -3.62 0.56 -7.59
N ASN A 42 -2.64 0.84 -8.45
CA ASN A 42 -1.38 0.09 -8.50
C ASN A 42 -0.33 0.77 -7.61
N PHE A 43 0.34 -0.04 -6.77
CA PHE A 43 1.37 0.38 -5.82
C PHE A 43 2.75 -0.12 -6.27
N PRO A 44 3.55 0.70 -6.95
CA PRO A 44 4.81 0.27 -7.55
C PRO A 44 5.96 0.08 -6.54
N GLN A 45 7.00 -0.60 -7.01
CA GLN A 45 8.33 -0.59 -6.42
C GLN A 45 9.36 0.05 -7.37
N TYR A 46 10.54 0.44 -6.86
CA TYR A 46 11.51 1.16 -7.66
C TYR A 46 12.26 0.21 -8.61
N GLY A 47 12.33 0.57 -9.91
CA GLY A 47 13.04 -0.21 -10.94
C GLY A 47 12.18 -1.34 -11.53
N GLU A 48 12.83 -2.39 -12.05
CA GLU A 48 12.17 -3.56 -12.68
C GLU A 48 11.62 -4.58 -11.67
N LYS A 49 11.21 -4.11 -10.50
CA LYS A 49 10.61 -4.97 -9.48
C LYS A 49 9.12 -5.10 -9.76
N ASN A 50 8.55 -6.25 -9.36
CA ASN A 50 7.09 -6.38 -9.32
C ASN A 50 6.49 -5.31 -8.41
N ASP A 51 5.31 -4.84 -8.77
CA ASP A 51 4.51 -3.97 -7.92
C ASP A 51 4.17 -4.68 -6.61
N ILE A 52 3.92 -3.88 -5.57
CA ILE A 52 3.52 -4.37 -4.25
C ILE A 52 2.13 -5.02 -4.36
N ALA A 53 1.20 -4.29 -4.97
CA ALA A 53 -0.19 -4.73 -5.15
C ALA A 53 -0.90 -3.87 -6.19
N GLU A 54 -1.99 -4.40 -6.73
CA GLU A 54 -2.98 -3.67 -7.50
C GLU A 54 -4.36 -4.00 -6.92
N ILE A 55 -4.97 -3.06 -6.19
CA ILE A 55 -6.16 -3.32 -5.37
C ILE A 55 -7.15 -2.15 -5.37
N ASP A 56 -8.41 -2.45 -5.09
CA ASP A 56 -9.46 -1.45 -4.93
C ASP A 56 -9.35 -0.73 -3.58
N ILE A 57 -9.25 0.60 -3.62
CA ILE A 57 -9.21 1.47 -2.44
C ILE A 57 -10.38 2.45 -2.51
N LYS A 58 -11.04 2.70 -1.38
CA LYS A 58 -12.09 3.71 -1.36
C LYS A 58 -11.52 5.10 -1.61
N GLU A 59 -12.25 5.93 -2.35
CA GLU A 59 -11.84 7.32 -2.60
C GLU A 59 -11.59 8.10 -1.31
N GLU A 60 -12.41 7.89 -0.26
CA GLU A 60 -12.26 8.54 1.06
C GLU A 60 -10.95 8.21 1.78
N ASP A 61 -10.31 7.10 1.41
CA ASP A 61 -9.05 6.62 1.99
C ASP A 61 -7.83 7.06 1.17
N LEU A 62 -8.05 7.80 0.08
CA LEU A 62 -7.01 8.28 -0.82
C LEU A 62 -6.86 9.80 -0.73
N LYS A 63 -5.62 10.24 -0.90
CA LYS A 63 -5.29 11.66 -1.10
C LYS A 63 -4.61 11.84 -2.44
N TYR A 64 -5.13 12.74 -3.26
CA TYR A 64 -4.51 13.14 -4.51
C TYR A 64 -3.13 13.79 -4.31
N LEU A 65 -2.18 13.42 -5.18
CA LEU A 65 -0.81 13.92 -5.20
C LEU A 65 -0.53 14.65 -6.53
N PRO A 66 -0.73 15.98 -6.59
CA PRO A 66 -0.54 16.75 -7.84
C PRO A 66 0.91 16.78 -8.33
N ASN A 67 1.87 16.52 -7.43
CA ASN A 67 3.31 16.56 -7.72
C ASN A 67 3.91 15.17 -7.98
N GLY A 68 3.07 14.18 -8.27
CA GLY A 68 3.48 12.79 -8.43
C GLY A 68 3.78 12.07 -7.12
N MET A 69 4.22 10.82 -7.25
CA MET A 69 4.54 9.91 -6.16
C MET A 69 6.06 9.70 -5.99
N ASN A 70 6.46 9.23 -4.81
CA ASN A 70 7.81 8.83 -4.46
C ASN A 70 7.85 7.33 -4.15
N VAL A 71 8.13 6.53 -5.17
CA VAL A 71 8.11 5.05 -5.10
C VAL A 71 9.06 4.49 -4.04
N LYS A 72 10.16 5.17 -3.69
CA LYS A 72 11.07 4.73 -2.63
C LYS A 72 10.41 4.71 -1.25
N ARG A 73 9.37 5.53 -1.04
CA ARG A 73 8.58 5.53 0.20
C ARG A 73 7.86 4.20 0.37
N ASN A 74 7.29 3.63 -0.70
CA ASN A 74 6.59 2.36 -0.64
C ASN A 74 7.52 1.25 -0.15
N GLU A 75 8.75 1.19 -0.66
CA GLU A 75 9.74 0.20 -0.25
C GLU A 75 10.15 0.37 1.22
N GLN A 76 10.30 1.60 1.69
CA GLN A 76 10.61 1.89 3.09
C GLN A 76 9.49 1.42 4.03
N ILE A 77 8.23 1.74 3.67
CA ILE A 77 7.06 1.33 4.45
C ILE A 77 6.95 -0.20 4.44
N LYS A 78 7.05 -0.84 3.27
CA LYS A 78 7.02 -2.29 3.14
C LYS A 78 8.08 -2.95 4.02
N ALA A 79 9.32 -2.46 3.98
CA ALA A 79 10.41 -3.01 4.79
C ALA A 79 10.16 -2.87 6.30
N GLN A 80 9.54 -1.76 6.75
CA GLN A 80 9.17 -1.57 8.15
C GLN A 80 8.14 -2.59 8.61
N PHE A 81 7.08 -2.81 7.84
CA PHE A 81 6.03 -3.78 8.18
C PHE A 81 6.51 -5.24 8.06
N ASP A 82 7.30 -5.57 7.04
CA ASP A 82 7.92 -6.90 6.90
C ASP A 82 8.81 -7.23 8.12
N ALA A 83 9.51 -6.24 8.68
CA ALA A 83 10.35 -6.41 9.87
C ALA A 83 9.51 -6.61 11.14
N LEU A 84 8.42 -5.85 11.30
CA LEU A 84 7.49 -5.99 12.44
C LEU A 84 6.84 -7.37 12.46
N GLU A 85 6.39 -7.88 11.31
CA GLU A 85 5.76 -9.21 11.21
C GLU A 85 6.75 -10.35 11.50
N LYS A 86 8.02 -10.20 11.10
CA LYS A 86 9.08 -11.14 11.48
C LYS A 86 9.38 -11.10 12.98
N GLY A 87 9.38 -9.91 13.58
CA GLY A 87 9.57 -9.72 15.02
C GLY A 87 8.47 -10.41 15.84
N LYS A 88 7.20 -10.16 15.52
CA LYS A 88 6.05 -10.81 16.17
C LYS A 88 6.12 -12.33 16.10
N LYS A 89 6.41 -12.89 14.92
CA LYS A 89 6.56 -14.35 14.77
C LYS A 89 7.68 -14.93 15.63
N ALA A 90 8.76 -14.19 15.83
CA ALA A 90 9.86 -14.64 16.68
C ALA A 90 9.48 -14.60 18.17
N GLU A 91 8.75 -13.56 18.62
CA GLU A 91 8.19 -13.47 19.97
C GLU A 91 7.19 -14.61 20.23
N ASP A 92 6.24 -14.84 19.32
CA ASP A 92 5.24 -15.91 19.41
C ASP A 92 5.90 -17.30 19.57
N ILE A 93 6.99 -17.59 18.84
CA ILE A 93 7.70 -18.87 18.95
C ILE A 93 8.43 -18.99 20.31
N SER A 94 8.97 -17.88 20.82
CA SER A 94 9.73 -17.89 22.07
C SER A 94 8.86 -18.20 23.30
N ASP A 95 7.59 -17.79 23.29
CA ASP A 95 6.63 -18.07 24.36
C ASP A 95 6.30 -19.57 24.51
N TYR A 96 6.46 -20.37 23.45
CA TYR A 96 6.24 -21.83 23.49
C TYR A 96 7.50 -22.65 23.82
N MET A 97 8.68 -22.02 23.94
CA MET A 97 9.94 -22.72 24.23
C MET A 97 10.43 -22.57 25.68
N ILE A 98 9.54 -22.16 26.61
CA ILE A 98 9.81 -22.07 28.06
C ILE A 98 9.28 -23.32 28.78
#